data_AF-L0ITC7-F1
#
_entry.id   AF-L0ITC7-F1
#
_cell.length_a   1.000
_cell.length_b   1.000
_cell.length_c   1.000
_cell.angle_alpha   90.00
_cell.angle_beta   90.00
_cell.angle_gamma   90.00
#
_symmetry.space_group_name_H-M   'P 1'
#
loop_
_entity.id
_entity.type
_entity.pdbx_description
1 polymer ?
#
loop_
_entity_poly.entity_id
_entity_poly.type
_entity_poly.pdbx_seq_one_letter_code
_entity_poly.pdbx_strand_id
1 'polypeptide(L)'
;MTDTSEDLPSPDDFRRKAAHVDREFSDARRYLMALSAEDNHALSAVMSEIHSSGRALNVLAAMAVLALDFAKLAADRLGVDVRTWLDEAPVAQDTTENDRDQAELGGEG
;
A
#
# COMPACT_ATOMS: atom_id res chain seq x y z
N MET A 1 12.59 -19.97 -40.60
CA MET A 1 11.62 -19.46 -39.61
C MET A 1 12.40 -19.14 -38.36
N THR A 2 12.79 -17.88 -38.21
CA THR A 2 13.42 -17.33 -37.00
C THR A 2 12.31 -16.64 -36.22
N ASP A 3 12.01 -17.18 -35.05
CA ASP A 3 11.06 -16.61 -34.09
C ASP A 3 11.41 -15.15 -33.79
N THR A 4 10.38 -14.33 -33.95
CA THR A 4 10.14 -12.95 -33.53
C THR A 4 11.01 -12.42 -32.38
N SER A 5 11.88 -11.44 -32.68
CA SER A 5 12.21 -10.35 -31.74
C SER A 5 11.12 -9.27 -31.81
N GLU A 6 9.90 -9.64 -31.46
CA GLU A 6 8.90 -8.73 -30.92
C GLU A 6 9.02 -8.97 -29.40
N ASP A 7 9.17 -8.01 -28.49
CA ASP A 7 8.54 -6.70 -28.43
C ASP A 7 9.17 -5.98 -27.21
N LEU A 8 10.44 -5.54 -27.31
CA LEU A 8 11.04 -4.78 -26.22
C LEU A 8 10.41 -3.36 -26.23
N PRO A 9 9.83 -2.89 -25.11
CA PRO A 9 9.13 -1.62 -25.07
C PRO A 9 10.08 -0.49 -25.47
N SER A 10 9.55 0.49 -26.21
CA SER A 10 10.31 1.68 -26.60
C SER A 10 10.86 2.39 -25.35
N PRO A 11 12.05 3.01 -25.41
CA PRO A 11 12.59 3.80 -24.31
C PRO A 11 11.63 4.88 -23.76
N ASP A 12 10.71 5.38 -24.59
CA ASP A 12 9.67 6.33 -24.17
C ASP A 12 8.55 5.66 -23.36
N ASP A 13 8.14 4.45 -23.75
CA ASP A 13 7.17 3.64 -22.99
C ASP A 13 7.77 3.22 -21.64
N PHE A 14 9.05 2.87 -21.62
CA PHE A 14 9.78 2.59 -20.39
C PHE A 14 9.81 3.82 -19.47
N ARG A 15 10.15 5.00 -20.01
CA ARG A 15 10.16 6.26 -19.24
C ARG A 15 8.78 6.62 -18.71
N ARG A 16 7.73 6.47 -19.53
CA ARG A 16 6.34 6.70 -19.12
C ARG A 16 5.92 5.72 -18.01
N LYS A 17 6.28 4.45 -18.13
CA LYS A 17 5.98 3.43 -17.12
C LYS A 17 6.75 3.66 -15.82
N ALA A 18 8.02 4.03 -15.90
CA ALA A 18 8.84 4.40 -14.73
C ALA A 18 8.27 5.64 -14.02
N ALA A 19 7.90 6.68 -14.77
CA ALA A 19 7.28 7.88 -14.20
C ALA A 19 5.91 7.60 -13.54
N HIS A 20 5.15 6.62 -14.06
CA HIS A 20 3.94 6.14 -13.39
C HIS A 20 4.31 5.54 -12.04
N VAL A 21 5.19 4.53 -12.04
CA VAL A 21 5.66 3.85 -10.83
C VAL A 21 6.15 4.84 -9.77
N ASP A 22 6.96 5.84 -10.16
CA ASP A 22 7.44 6.88 -9.25
C ASP A 22 6.32 7.70 -8.62
N ARG A 23 5.25 7.97 -9.38
CA ARG A 23 4.06 8.66 -8.88
C ARG A 23 3.32 7.81 -7.86
N GLU A 24 3.10 6.52 -8.12
CA GLU A 24 2.42 5.65 -7.15
C GLU A 24 3.22 5.50 -5.85
N PHE A 25 4.54 5.40 -5.93
CA PHE A 25 5.40 5.41 -4.74
C PHE A 25 5.36 6.75 -4.00
N SER A 26 5.24 7.86 -4.71
CA SER A 26 5.08 9.19 -4.09
C SER A 26 3.74 9.32 -3.37
N ASP A 27 2.64 8.89 -3.99
CA ASP A 27 1.30 8.90 -3.42
C ASP A 27 1.22 7.97 -2.20
N ALA A 28 1.85 6.78 -2.27
CA ALA A 28 1.98 5.85 -1.15
C ALA A 28 2.70 6.49 0.05
N ARG A 29 3.84 7.16 -0.18
CA ARG A 29 4.57 7.87 0.88
C ARG A 29 3.75 9.02 1.47
N ARG A 30 3.08 9.82 0.65
CA ARG A 30 2.19 10.90 1.12
C ARG A 30 1.08 10.36 2.02
N TYR A 31 0.46 9.25 1.62
CA TYR A 31 -0.58 8.59 2.39
C TYR A 31 -0.05 8.10 3.74
N LEU A 32 1.05 7.33 3.74
CA LEU A 32 1.66 6.80 4.97
C LEU A 32 2.13 7.91 5.91
N MET A 33 2.66 9.01 5.37
CA MET A 33 3.08 10.17 6.15
C MET A 33 1.89 10.88 6.80
N ALA A 34 0.80 11.12 6.06
CA ALA A 34 -0.41 11.72 6.60
C ALA A 34 -1.05 10.82 7.68
N LEU A 35 -1.08 9.50 7.44
CA LEU A 35 -1.56 8.51 8.40
C LEU A 35 -0.71 8.53 9.68
N SER A 36 0.61 8.51 9.56
CA SER A 36 1.53 8.55 10.71
C SER A 36 1.47 9.87 11.49
N ALA A 37 1.09 10.97 10.84
CA ALA A 37 0.93 12.28 11.48
C ALA A 37 -0.47 12.50 12.07
N GLU A 38 -1.38 11.52 11.94
CA GLU A 38 -2.79 11.62 12.31
C GLU A 38 -3.51 12.82 11.64
N ASP A 39 -3.00 13.28 10.49
CA ASP A 39 -3.57 14.39 9.74
C ASP A 39 -4.69 13.88 8.82
N ASN A 40 -5.90 13.78 9.40
CA ASN A 40 -7.08 13.30 8.69
C ASN A 40 -7.46 14.14 7.46
N HIS A 41 -7.12 15.43 7.45
CA HIS A 41 -7.41 16.31 6.32
C HIS A 41 -6.46 16.00 5.15
N ALA A 42 -5.16 15.92 5.40
CA ALA A 42 -4.18 15.51 4.41
C ALA A 42 -4.43 14.07 3.91
N LEU A 43 -4.80 13.17 4.82
CA LEU A 43 -5.12 11.78 4.49
C LEU A 43 -6.34 11.70 3.56
N SER A 44 -7.42 12.41 3.88
CA SER A 44 -8.63 12.46 3.05
C SER A 44 -8.37 13.07 1.68
N ALA A 45 -7.55 14.13 1.61
CA ALA A 45 -7.17 14.76 0.35
C ALA A 45 -6.39 13.79 -0.57
N VAL A 46 -5.42 13.07 0.00
CA VAL A 46 -4.63 12.05 -0.74
C VAL A 46 -5.52 10.89 -1.19
N MET A 47 -6.41 10.39 -0.33
CA MET A 47 -7.34 9.31 -0.70
C MET A 47 -8.26 9.72 -1.86
N SER A 48 -8.78 10.94 -1.85
CA SER A 48 -9.64 11.46 -2.92
C SER A 48 -8.87 11.59 -4.25
N GLU A 49 -7.63 12.08 -4.21
CA GLU A 49 -6.75 12.17 -5.39
C GLU A 49 -6.46 10.79 -5.98
N ILE A 50 -6.12 9.82 -5.13
CA ILE A 50 -5.86 8.43 -5.55
C ILE A 50 -7.11 7.80 -6.16
N HIS A 51 -8.26 7.93 -5.48
CA HIS A 51 -9.51 7.33 -5.91
C HIS A 51 -10.01 7.90 -7.24
N SER A 52 -10.05 9.23 -7.37
CA SER A 52 -10.48 9.90 -8.62
C SER A 52 -9.59 9.56 -9.82
N SER A 53 -8.34 9.19 -9.59
CA SER A 53 -7.41 8.78 -10.65
C SER A 53 -7.54 7.31 -11.08
N GLY A 54 -8.34 6.49 -10.36
CA GLY A 54 -8.48 5.06 -10.62
C GLY A 54 -7.24 4.21 -10.27
N ARG A 55 -6.22 4.81 -9.62
CA ARG A 55 -4.93 4.15 -9.32
C ARG A 55 -4.83 3.54 -7.93
N ALA A 56 -5.94 3.42 -7.21
CA ALA A 56 -5.95 2.95 -5.82
C ALA A 56 -5.21 1.61 -5.64
N LEU A 57 -5.44 0.64 -6.52
CA LEU A 57 -4.78 -0.66 -6.44
C LEU A 57 -3.26 -0.57 -6.72
N ASN A 58 -2.83 0.28 -7.67
CA ASN A 58 -1.41 0.47 -7.98
C ASN A 58 -0.68 1.13 -6.81
N VAL A 59 -1.31 2.13 -6.18
CA VAL A 59 -0.79 2.81 -5.00
C VAL A 59 -0.73 1.84 -3.81
N LEU A 60 -1.73 0.98 -3.62
CA LEU A 60 -1.71 -0.07 -2.60
C LEU A 60 -0.56 -1.07 -2.84
N ALA A 61 -0.34 -1.49 -4.09
CA ALA A 61 0.80 -2.33 -4.44
C ALA A 61 2.15 -1.64 -4.14
N ALA A 62 2.27 -0.34 -4.43
CA ALA A 62 3.45 0.44 -4.08
C ALA A 62 3.67 0.51 -2.56
N MET A 63 2.61 0.66 -1.75
CA MET A 63 2.70 0.58 -0.29
C MET A 63 3.22 -0.79 0.19
N ALA A 64 2.72 -1.88 -0.39
CA ALA A 64 3.18 -3.23 -0.05
C ALA A 64 4.68 -3.42 -0.36
N VAL A 65 5.16 -2.89 -1.48
CA VAL A 65 6.60 -2.91 -1.81
C VAL A 65 7.42 -2.11 -0.79
N LEU A 66 6.97 -0.91 -0.42
CA LEU A 66 7.63 -0.10 0.62
C LEU A 66 7.69 -0.84 1.97
N ALA A 67 6.59 -1.50 2.36
CA ALA A 67 6.54 -2.28 3.59
C ALA A 67 7.50 -3.48 3.57
N LEU A 68 7.58 -4.19 2.45
CA LEU A 68 8.52 -5.31 2.27
C LEU A 68 9.97 -4.85 2.32
N ASP A 69 10.30 -3.72 1.68
CA ASP A 69 11.67 -3.18 1.71
C ASP A 69 12.04 -2.67 3.10
N PHE A 70 11.10 -2.07 3.83
CA PHE A 70 11.30 -1.75 5.24
C PHE A 70 11.53 -2.99 6.09
N ALA A 71 10.73 -4.05 5.90
CA ALA A 71 10.88 -5.30 6.64
C ALA A 71 12.24 -5.94 6.39
N LYS A 72 12.73 -5.95 5.14
CA LYS A 72 14.10 -6.42 4.81
C LYS A 72 15.17 -5.59 5.52
N LEU A 73 15.06 -4.26 5.49
CA LEU A 73 16.00 -3.39 6.20
C LEU A 73 15.96 -3.59 7.71
N ALA A 74 14.78 -3.86 8.28
CA ALA A 74 14.61 -4.17 9.69
C ALA A 74 15.22 -5.55 10.02
N ALA A 75 14.98 -6.56 9.20
CA ALA A 75 15.57 -7.89 9.30
C ALA A 75 17.10 -7.86 9.27
N ASP A 76 17.70 -7.11 8.33
CA ASP A 76 19.15 -6.91 8.26
C ASP A 76 19.72 -6.26 9.53
N ARG A 77 18.95 -5.38 10.18
CA ARG A 77 19.34 -4.72 11.44
C ARG A 77 19.06 -5.54 12.69
N LEU A 78 18.05 -6.40 12.68
CA LEU A 78 17.59 -7.19 13.83
C LEU A 78 18.14 -8.63 13.81
N GLY A 79 18.72 -9.07 12.69
CA GLY A 79 19.29 -10.42 12.53
C GLY A 79 18.27 -11.54 12.37
N VAL A 80 17.02 -11.23 12.02
CA VAL A 80 15.91 -12.20 11.88
C VAL A 80 15.31 -12.09 10.48
N ASP A 81 15.05 -13.22 9.81
CA ASP A 81 14.50 -13.26 8.44
C ASP A 81 13.09 -12.66 8.37
N VAL A 82 12.81 -11.93 7.27
CA VAL A 82 11.51 -11.23 7.05
C VAL A 82 10.35 -12.20 7.05
N ARG A 83 10.57 -13.41 6.51
CA ARG A 83 9.51 -14.42 6.38
C ARG A 83 9.11 -14.96 7.75
N THR A 84 10.11 -15.26 8.58
CA THR A 84 9.90 -15.63 9.99
C THR A 84 9.20 -14.51 10.75
N TRP A 85 9.60 -13.26 10.55
CA TRP A 85 8.95 -12.13 11.20
C TRP A 85 7.48 -11.94 10.77
N LEU A 86 7.15 -12.12 9.49
CA LEU A 86 5.76 -12.05 9.01
C LEU A 86 4.90 -13.21 9.52
N ASP A 87 5.46 -14.42 9.63
CA ASP A 87 4.76 -15.58 10.19
C ASP A 87 4.52 -15.44 11.71
N GLU A 88 5.41 -14.75 12.41
CA GLU A 88 5.32 -14.48 13.86
C GLU A 88 4.53 -13.20 14.19
N ALA A 89 4.37 -12.29 13.23
CA ALA A 89 3.62 -11.06 13.43
C ALA A 89 2.13 -11.41 13.65
N PRO A 90 1.52 -11.00 14.78
CA PRO A 90 0.09 -11.18 14.96
C PRO A 90 -0.61 -10.36 13.87
N VAL A 91 -1.30 -11.04 12.95
CA VAL A 91 -2.24 -10.40 12.04
C VAL A 91 -3.32 -9.81 12.94
N ALA A 92 -3.20 -8.51 13.22
CA ALA A 92 -4.24 -7.76 13.90
C ALA A 92 -5.45 -7.78 12.96
N GLN A 93 -6.35 -8.73 13.19
CA GLN A 93 -7.69 -8.67 12.64
C GLN A 93 -8.29 -7.37 13.13
N ASP A 94 -8.62 -6.49 12.20
CA ASP A 94 -9.30 -5.24 12.49
C ASP A 94 -10.63 -5.58 13.20
N THR A 95 -10.63 -5.49 14.53
CA THR A 95 -11.82 -5.73 15.38
C THR A 95 -12.86 -4.62 15.27
N THR A 96 -12.69 -3.68 14.33
CA THR A 96 -13.60 -2.54 14.12
C THR A 96 -14.95 -2.91 13.50
N GLU A 97 -15.15 -4.17 13.09
CA GLU A 97 -16.46 -4.64 12.60
C GLU A 97 -17.38 -5.19 13.71
N ASN A 98 -16.88 -5.50 14.91
CA ASN A 98 -17.70 -6.14 15.96
C ASN A 98 -18.42 -5.15 16.92
N ASP A 99 -18.00 -3.88 16.96
CA ASP A 99 -18.58 -2.90 17.88
C ASP A 99 -19.83 -2.19 17.31
N ARG A 100 -20.12 -2.31 16.01
CA ARG A 100 -21.33 -1.70 15.41
C ARG A 100 -22.59 -2.54 15.60
N ASP A 101 -22.46 -3.85 15.74
CA ASP A 101 -23.62 -4.76 15.85
C ASP A 101 -24.16 -4.90 17.29
N GLN A 102 -23.41 -4.46 18.32
CA GLN A 102 -23.92 -4.46 19.70
C GLN A 102 -24.74 -3.22 20.09
N ALA A 103 -24.69 -2.14 19.30
CA ALA A 103 -25.36 -0.89 19.67
C ALA A 103 -26.86 -0.85 19.28
N GLU A 104 -27.38 -1.78 18.48
CA GLU A 104 -28.75 -1.72 17.94
C GLU A 104 -29.74 -2.75 18.53
N LEU A 105 -29.35 -3.55 19.53
CA LEU A 105 -30.24 -4.57 20.14
C LEU A 105 -30.72 -4.23 21.57
N GLY A 106 -30.60 -2.97 21.99
CA GLY A 106 -31.03 -2.50 23.32
C GLY A 106 -32.35 -1.72 23.31
N GLY A 107 -33.38 -2.25 22.65
CA GLY A 107 -34.76 -1.83 22.94
C GLY A 107 -35.30 -2.61 24.13
N GLU A 108 -35.82 -1.91 25.15
CA GLU A 108 -37.05 -2.22 25.93
C GLU A 108 -37.03 -1.48 27.29
N GLY A 109 -38.08 -0.68 27.55
CA GLY A 109 -38.34 0.01 28.82
C GLY A 109 -39.12 1.30 28.68
#